data_AF-A0A9E1HWZ4-F1
#
_entry.id   AF-A0A9E1HWZ4-F1
#
_cell.length_a   1.000
_cell.length_b   1.000
_cell.length_c   1.000
_cell.angle_alpha   90.00
_cell.angle_beta   90.00
_cell.angle_gamma   90.00
#
_symmetry.space_group_name_H-M   'P 1'
#
loop_
_entity.id
_entity.type
_entity.pdbx_description
1 polymer ?
#
loop_
_entity_poly.entity_id
_entity_poly.type
_entity_poly.pdbx_seq_one_letter_code
_entity_poly.pdbx_strand_id
1 'polypeptide(L)'
;MNLIEAVKAAGIVGAGGAGFPTHVKLNTKAEWFIVNAAECEPLIETDKYLCRTYADRIVVAATAIATHLGAAHTVIALKRKYEPEIAALQAAIDKAGAAIKLFPMETFYPAGDEQTMVQLVTGKTVPERGLPIDVGAVVDNVGTLLNIYGALTEGAGVSSKFLSVTGEVREPIMLHVPIGTAITECIEAAAPKISDYAVILGGPMMGKVVVDRDAIKSAVVTKTTGNLLVLPRDHYLITRAQRPIERIAAQARSACIQCRMCTDLCPRYLIGHQIRPNLVMRNLYREKFIEDDGEFLRAFGDAANCCSCGVCEMFACPMGLSPRKVNEYMKGQLRERGIQMPRNMVCEAQEDINLHRIPTGRLVTRLGLAEYYGLHAHECLELEPETVFVPFSQHIGKPAAPVKNVGDSVEAGELLAAAAEGALSANIHASITGVITEITPAGARIARRKEG
;
A
#
# COMPACT_ATOMS: atom_id res chain seq x y z
N MET A 1 -28.15 9.27 -5.24
CA MET A 1 -26.71 9.58 -5.22
C MET A 1 -26.04 8.64 -6.20
N ASN A 2 -25.26 9.14 -7.17
CA ASN A 2 -24.51 8.26 -8.08
C ASN A 2 -23.31 7.64 -7.35
N LEU A 3 -22.69 6.59 -7.93
CA LEU A 3 -21.57 5.87 -7.31
C LEU A 3 -20.44 6.84 -6.88
N ILE A 4 -20.03 7.74 -7.77
CA ILE A 4 -18.92 8.66 -7.51
C ILE A 4 -19.24 9.61 -6.35
N GLU A 5 -20.46 10.15 -6.29
CA GLU A 5 -20.92 11.02 -5.20
C GLU A 5 -20.88 10.29 -3.86
N ALA A 6 -21.35 9.03 -3.81
CA ALA A 6 -21.30 8.22 -2.60
C ALA A 6 -19.85 7.97 -2.16
N VAL A 7 -18.98 7.58 -3.10
CA VAL A 7 -17.55 7.34 -2.85
C VAL A 7 -16.84 8.61 -2.35
N LYS A 8 -17.16 9.77 -2.95
CA LYS A 8 -16.61 11.07 -2.55
C LYS A 8 -17.10 11.48 -1.16
N ALA A 9 -18.41 11.39 -0.91
CA ALA A 9 -19.02 11.76 0.37
C ALA A 9 -18.47 10.90 1.52
N ALA A 10 -18.35 9.59 1.30
CA ALA A 10 -17.78 8.65 2.25
C ALA A 10 -16.25 8.75 2.43
N GLY A 11 -15.57 9.59 1.64
CA GLY A 11 -14.13 9.84 1.80
C GLY A 11 -13.28 8.61 1.53
N ILE A 12 -13.68 7.78 0.56
CA ILE A 12 -13.00 6.52 0.25
C ILE A 12 -11.70 6.80 -0.49
N VAL A 13 -10.65 6.11 -0.05
CA VAL A 13 -9.31 6.15 -0.64
C VAL A 13 -8.82 4.73 -0.91
N GLY A 14 -7.81 4.58 -1.76
CA GLY A 14 -7.14 3.32 -2.04
C GLY A 14 -6.59 2.69 -0.75
N ALA A 15 -7.19 1.59 -0.31
CA ALA A 15 -6.95 0.99 1.00
C ALA A 15 -5.65 0.17 1.09
N GLY A 16 -5.07 -0.19 -0.07
CA GLY A 16 -3.88 -1.04 -0.19
C GLY A 16 -2.56 -0.29 -0.34
N GLY A 17 -2.48 1.01 0.00
CA GLY A 17 -1.22 1.75 -0.15
C GLY A 17 -1.35 3.25 0.03
N ALA A 18 -0.88 4.03 -0.95
CA ALA A 18 -0.69 5.49 -0.86
C ALA A 18 -1.96 6.34 -0.63
N GLY A 19 -3.15 5.72 -0.54
CA GLY A 19 -4.40 6.43 -0.26
C GLY A 19 -4.83 7.35 -1.41
N PHE A 20 -4.80 6.87 -2.65
CA PHE A 20 -5.32 7.65 -3.78
C PHE A 20 -6.84 7.84 -3.65
N PRO A 21 -7.39 9.06 -3.76
CA PRO A 21 -8.84 9.27 -3.68
C PRO A 21 -9.62 8.47 -4.72
N THR A 22 -10.46 7.53 -4.26
CA THR A 22 -11.11 6.54 -5.14
C THR A 22 -12.08 7.17 -6.11
N HIS A 23 -12.77 8.25 -5.69
CA HIS A 23 -13.70 8.97 -6.56
C HIS A 23 -13.02 9.58 -7.80
N VAL A 24 -11.75 9.95 -7.71
CA VAL A 24 -10.96 10.42 -8.87
C VAL A 24 -10.62 9.25 -9.79
N LYS A 25 -10.23 8.12 -9.21
CA LYS A 25 -9.89 6.90 -9.96
C LYS A 25 -11.08 6.32 -10.73
N LEU A 26 -12.27 6.36 -10.14
CA LEU A 26 -13.50 5.85 -10.74
C LEU A 26 -14.21 6.87 -11.64
N ASN A 27 -13.71 8.11 -11.74
CA ASN A 27 -14.28 9.12 -12.63
C ASN A 27 -13.79 8.95 -14.08
N THR A 28 -14.02 7.76 -14.64
CA THR A 28 -13.59 7.38 -15.98
C THR A 28 -14.44 6.22 -16.52
N LYS A 29 -14.17 5.81 -17.76
CA LYS A 29 -14.61 4.53 -18.34
C LYS A 29 -13.40 3.66 -18.61
N ALA A 30 -13.54 2.36 -18.40
CA ALA A 30 -12.43 1.42 -18.57
C ALA A 30 -12.93 0.12 -19.19
N GLU A 31 -12.11 -0.48 -20.05
CA GLU A 31 -12.38 -1.79 -20.65
C GLU A 31 -12.20 -2.91 -19.61
N TRP A 32 -11.19 -2.76 -18.75
CA TRP A 32 -10.82 -3.73 -17.72
C TRP A 32 -11.02 -3.14 -16.32
N PHE A 33 -11.75 -3.87 -15.48
CA PHE A 33 -11.78 -3.65 -14.04
C PHE A 33 -11.15 -4.83 -13.31
N ILE A 34 -10.08 -4.56 -12.55
CA ILE A 34 -9.28 -5.57 -11.87
C ILE A 34 -9.37 -5.32 -10.37
N VAL A 35 -9.92 -6.28 -9.63
CA VAL A 35 -9.88 -6.26 -8.17
C VAL A 35 -8.58 -6.91 -7.73
N ASN A 36 -7.73 -6.14 -7.05
CA ASN A 36 -6.49 -6.63 -6.46
C ASN A 36 -6.77 -7.27 -5.10
N ALA A 37 -6.83 -8.60 -5.10
CA ALA A 37 -6.89 -9.47 -3.93
C ALA A 37 -5.54 -10.21 -3.71
N ALA A 38 -4.48 -9.79 -4.40
CA ALA A 38 -3.18 -10.43 -4.41
C ALA A 38 -2.19 -9.68 -3.51
N GLU A 39 -2.41 -9.72 -2.19
CA GLU A 39 -1.49 -9.12 -1.23
C GLU A 39 -0.06 -9.64 -1.43
N CYS A 40 0.89 -8.73 -1.66
CA CYS A 40 2.26 -9.04 -1.99
C CYS A 40 3.21 -8.93 -0.83
N GLU A 41 2.93 -8.02 0.08
CA GLU A 41 3.74 -7.86 1.27
C GLU A 41 3.68 -9.16 2.09
N PRO A 42 4.85 -9.77 2.38
CA PRO A 42 4.88 -10.94 3.21
C PRO A 42 4.23 -10.71 4.58
N LEU A 43 3.65 -11.76 5.15
CA LEU A 43 2.98 -11.80 6.45
C LEU A 43 1.63 -11.07 6.53
N ILE A 44 1.27 -10.21 5.58
CA ILE A 44 -0.04 -9.52 5.63
C ILE A 44 -1.17 -10.53 5.35
N GLU A 45 -2.21 -10.48 6.19
CA GLU A 45 -3.39 -11.36 6.15
C GLU A 45 -4.68 -10.63 5.76
N THR A 46 -4.69 -9.31 5.75
CA THR A 46 -5.91 -8.49 5.62
C THR A 46 -6.72 -8.84 4.37
N ASP A 47 -6.13 -8.73 3.18
CA ASP A 47 -6.88 -8.98 1.93
C ASP A 47 -7.45 -10.41 1.87
N LYS A 48 -6.68 -11.39 2.36
CA LYS A 48 -7.11 -12.79 2.45
C LYS A 48 -8.32 -12.93 3.38
N TYR A 49 -8.24 -12.36 4.58
CA TYR A 49 -9.33 -12.34 5.53
C TYR A 49 -10.60 -11.70 4.91
N LEU A 50 -10.45 -10.54 4.26
CA LEU A 50 -11.58 -9.85 3.63
C LEU A 50 -12.24 -10.70 2.53
N CYS A 51 -11.43 -11.38 1.71
CA CYS A 51 -11.94 -12.27 0.66
C CYS A 51 -12.72 -13.46 1.22
N ARG A 52 -12.28 -14.04 2.35
CA ARG A 52 -12.99 -15.17 2.97
C ARG A 52 -14.28 -14.73 3.67
N THR A 53 -14.21 -13.63 4.42
CA THR A 53 -15.29 -13.23 5.33
C THR A 53 -16.36 -12.38 4.64
N TYR A 54 -15.97 -11.55 3.67
CA TYR A 54 -16.86 -10.57 3.04
C TYR A 54 -16.96 -10.73 1.52
N ALA A 55 -16.79 -11.97 1.02
CA ALA A 55 -16.88 -12.32 -0.40
C ALA A 55 -18.13 -11.73 -1.08
N ASP A 56 -19.31 -11.91 -0.47
CA ASP A 56 -20.59 -11.40 -0.98
C ASP A 56 -20.54 -9.87 -1.18
N ARG A 57 -20.02 -9.13 -0.20
CA ARG A 57 -19.92 -7.66 -0.26
C ARG A 57 -18.95 -7.20 -1.35
N ILE A 58 -17.82 -7.91 -1.49
CA ILE A 58 -16.82 -7.65 -2.52
C ILE A 58 -17.43 -7.84 -3.91
N VAL A 59 -18.16 -8.93 -4.14
CA VAL A 59 -18.81 -9.23 -5.44
C VAL A 59 -19.86 -8.18 -5.80
N VAL A 60 -20.68 -7.74 -4.83
CA VAL A 60 -21.67 -6.67 -5.04
C VAL A 60 -21.00 -5.36 -5.42
N ALA A 61 -20.00 -4.92 -4.66
CA ALA A 61 -19.27 -3.70 -4.97
C ALA A 61 -18.54 -3.78 -6.31
N ALA A 62 -17.91 -4.91 -6.61
CA ALA A 62 -17.21 -5.13 -7.87
C ALA A 62 -18.16 -5.00 -9.07
N THR A 63 -19.37 -5.56 -8.96
CA THR A 63 -20.41 -5.47 -10.00
C THR A 63 -20.89 -4.04 -10.20
N ALA A 64 -21.10 -3.29 -9.11
CA ALA A 64 -21.50 -1.88 -9.18
C ALA A 64 -20.42 -1.01 -9.85
N ILE A 65 -19.15 -1.21 -9.50
CA ILE A 65 -18.01 -0.50 -10.08
C ILE A 65 -17.85 -0.86 -11.56
N ALA A 66 -17.89 -2.15 -11.91
CA ALA A 66 -17.80 -2.61 -13.28
C ALA A 66 -18.88 -1.99 -14.18
N THR A 67 -20.13 -1.95 -13.69
CA THR A 67 -21.25 -1.31 -14.38
C THR A 67 -21.02 0.18 -14.58
N HIS A 68 -20.57 0.88 -13.54
CA HIS A 68 -20.23 2.29 -13.63
C HIS A 68 -19.10 2.58 -14.63
N LEU A 69 -18.05 1.75 -14.65
CA LEU A 69 -16.92 1.87 -15.57
C LEU A 69 -17.27 1.48 -17.01
N GLY A 70 -18.37 0.75 -17.22
CA GLY A 70 -18.67 0.12 -18.51
C GLY A 70 -17.67 -0.98 -18.87
N ALA A 71 -17.13 -1.69 -17.87
CA ALA A 71 -16.08 -2.67 -18.05
C ALA A 71 -16.57 -3.89 -18.83
N ALA A 72 -15.88 -4.22 -19.92
CA ALA A 72 -16.09 -5.44 -20.69
C ALA A 72 -15.53 -6.67 -19.95
N HIS A 73 -14.50 -6.45 -19.13
CA HIS A 73 -13.82 -7.49 -18.39
C HIS A 73 -13.70 -7.12 -16.92
N THR A 74 -14.34 -7.90 -16.05
CA THR A 74 -14.19 -7.77 -14.60
C THR A 74 -13.48 -8.99 -14.05
N VAL A 75 -12.36 -8.76 -13.36
CA VAL A 75 -11.46 -9.79 -12.89
C VAL A 75 -11.15 -9.58 -11.41
N ILE A 76 -11.18 -10.64 -10.59
CA ILE A 76 -10.58 -10.64 -9.26
C ILE A 76 -9.27 -11.41 -9.32
N ALA A 77 -8.16 -10.71 -9.16
CA ALA A 77 -6.82 -11.26 -9.23
C ALA A 77 -6.32 -11.63 -7.83
N LEU A 78 -6.02 -12.90 -7.62
CA LEU A 78 -5.57 -13.46 -6.35
C LEU A 78 -4.56 -14.59 -6.58
N LYS A 79 -3.78 -14.95 -5.56
CA LYS A 79 -2.77 -16.00 -5.71
C LYS A 79 -3.44 -17.38 -5.78
N ARG A 80 -2.94 -18.25 -6.65
CA ARG A 80 -3.44 -19.62 -6.84
C ARG A 80 -3.53 -20.43 -5.55
N LYS A 81 -2.61 -20.20 -4.60
CA LYS A 81 -2.58 -20.91 -3.32
C LYS A 81 -3.64 -20.43 -2.32
N TYR A 82 -4.39 -19.38 -2.62
CA TYR A 82 -5.47 -18.84 -1.78
C TYR A 82 -6.74 -19.65 -2.01
N GLU A 83 -6.67 -20.97 -1.85
CA GLU A 83 -7.76 -21.89 -2.16
C GLU A 83 -9.05 -21.57 -1.38
N PRO A 84 -8.99 -21.26 -0.06
CA PRO A 84 -10.19 -20.87 0.69
C PRO A 84 -10.82 -19.56 0.19
N GLU A 85 -9.99 -18.56 -0.16
CA GLU A 85 -10.45 -17.28 -0.70
C GLU A 85 -11.09 -17.46 -2.08
N ILE A 86 -10.46 -18.25 -2.95
CA ILE A 86 -10.98 -18.60 -4.28
C ILE A 86 -12.35 -19.27 -4.13
N ALA A 87 -12.49 -20.25 -3.23
CA ALA A 87 -13.74 -20.94 -3.00
C ALA A 87 -14.85 -19.99 -2.50
N ALA A 88 -14.54 -19.13 -1.53
CA ALA A 88 -15.50 -18.16 -0.98
C ALA A 88 -15.96 -17.14 -2.04
N LEU A 89 -15.02 -16.58 -2.82
CA LEU A 89 -15.33 -15.65 -3.89
C LEU A 89 -16.10 -16.31 -5.03
N GLN A 90 -15.74 -17.54 -5.41
CA GLN A 90 -16.45 -18.27 -6.46
C GLN A 90 -17.90 -18.53 -6.05
N ALA A 91 -18.14 -18.99 -4.81
CA ALA A 91 -19.48 -19.18 -4.29
C ALA A 91 -20.31 -17.88 -4.29
N ALA A 92 -19.70 -16.75 -3.92
CA ALA A 92 -20.35 -15.44 -3.96
C ALA A 92 -20.67 -14.96 -5.39
N ILE A 93 -19.75 -15.20 -6.35
CA ILE A 93 -19.96 -14.90 -7.78
C ILE A 93 -21.13 -15.71 -8.34
N ASP A 94 -21.13 -17.02 -8.08
CA ASP A 94 -22.16 -17.95 -8.57
C ASP A 94 -23.54 -17.59 -8.00
N LYS A 95 -23.60 -17.31 -6.69
CA LYS A 95 -24.81 -16.86 -5.99
C LYS A 95 -25.38 -15.57 -6.57
N ALA A 96 -24.52 -14.61 -6.93
CA ALA A 96 -24.93 -13.33 -7.49
C ALA A 96 -25.21 -13.39 -9.01
N GLY A 97 -24.82 -14.47 -9.70
CA GLY A 97 -24.83 -14.52 -11.16
C GLY A 97 -23.95 -13.43 -11.79
N ALA A 98 -22.89 -13.00 -11.09
CA ALA A 98 -22.09 -11.85 -11.48
C ALA A 98 -21.13 -12.21 -12.63
N ALA A 99 -21.01 -11.33 -13.63
CA ALA A 99 -20.08 -11.50 -14.75
C ALA A 99 -18.63 -11.16 -14.34
N ILE A 100 -18.09 -11.90 -13.38
CA ILE A 100 -16.75 -11.70 -12.78
C ILE A 100 -15.94 -12.97 -12.95
N LYS A 101 -14.68 -12.85 -13.38
CA LYS A 101 -13.75 -13.98 -13.50
C LYS A 101 -12.70 -13.94 -12.39
N LEU A 102 -12.43 -15.08 -11.77
CA LEU A 102 -11.27 -15.22 -10.90
C LEU A 102 -10.01 -15.46 -11.74
N PHE A 103 -8.92 -14.76 -11.42
CA PHE A 103 -7.62 -14.92 -12.08
C PHE A 103 -6.58 -15.43 -11.07
N PRO A 104 -6.32 -16.75 -11.03
CA PRO A 104 -5.39 -17.37 -10.10
C PRO A 104 -3.94 -17.18 -10.56
N MET A 105 -3.28 -16.18 -9.96
CA MET A 105 -1.89 -15.80 -10.24
C MET A 105 -0.89 -16.76 -9.61
N GLU A 106 0.31 -16.85 -10.19
CA GLU A 106 1.43 -17.50 -9.51
C GLU A 106 1.86 -16.75 -8.24
N THR A 107 2.47 -17.47 -7.30
CA THR A 107 2.93 -16.89 -6.03
C THR A 107 4.35 -16.38 -6.16
N PHE A 108 4.49 -15.08 -6.41
CA PHE A 108 5.78 -14.39 -6.41
C PHE A 108 5.66 -12.94 -5.91
N TYR A 109 6.80 -12.33 -5.60
CA TYR A 109 6.87 -10.91 -5.23
C TYR A 109 7.49 -10.07 -6.37
N PRO A 110 6.92 -8.91 -6.74
CA PRO A 110 5.61 -8.37 -6.35
C PRO A 110 4.53 -8.66 -7.41
N ALA A 111 3.79 -9.76 -7.27
CA ALA A 111 2.72 -10.12 -8.23
C ALA A 111 1.55 -9.12 -8.30
N GLY A 112 1.26 -8.45 -7.19
CA GLY A 112 0.14 -7.54 -6.93
C GLY A 112 0.55 -6.07 -6.88
N ASP A 113 1.78 -5.76 -7.33
CA ASP A 113 2.07 -4.41 -7.81
C ASP A 113 1.11 -4.07 -8.95
N GLU A 114 0.51 -2.87 -8.90
CA GLU A 114 -0.61 -2.49 -9.77
C GLU A 114 -0.30 -2.67 -11.26
N GLN A 115 0.85 -2.19 -11.74
CA GLN A 115 1.17 -2.29 -13.17
C GLN A 115 1.63 -3.69 -13.57
N THR A 116 2.28 -4.43 -12.65
CA THR A 116 2.61 -5.85 -12.86
C THR A 116 1.33 -6.66 -13.01
N MET A 117 0.31 -6.40 -12.18
CA MET A 117 -1.00 -7.03 -12.25
C MET A 117 -1.71 -6.68 -13.56
N VAL A 118 -1.70 -5.42 -13.99
CA VAL A 118 -2.28 -5.02 -15.29
C VAL A 118 -1.61 -5.79 -16.42
N GLN A 119 -0.28 -5.90 -16.43
CA GLN A 119 0.45 -6.65 -17.45
C GLN A 119 0.08 -8.14 -17.42
N LEU A 120 -0.05 -8.77 -16.26
CA LEU A 120 -0.39 -10.18 -16.13
C LEU A 120 -1.83 -10.50 -16.58
N VAL A 121 -2.77 -9.61 -16.27
CA VAL A 121 -4.19 -9.82 -16.56
C VAL A 121 -4.53 -9.46 -18.00
N THR A 122 -3.99 -8.34 -18.50
CA THR A 122 -4.37 -7.76 -19.80
C THR A 122 -3.36 -8.00 -20.92
N GLY A 123 -2.12 -8.37 -20.58
CA GLY A 123 -0.99 -8.41 -21.51
C GLY A 123 -0.42 -7.04 -21.88
N LYS A 124 -1.08 -5.93 -21.50
CA LYS A 124 -0.65 -4.56 -21.82
C LYS A 124 0.27 -4.01 -20.74
N THR A 125 1.34 -3.33 -21.12
CA THR A 125 2.20 -2.59 -20.18
C THR A 125 1.74 -1.13 -20.08
N VAL A 126 1.54 -0.65 -18.86
CA VAL A 126 1.28 0.77 -18.57
C VAL A 126 2.50 1.62 -18.97
N PRO A 127 2.34 2.75 -19.69
CA PRO A 127 3.41 3.70 -19.96
C PRO A 127 4.22 4.12 -18.73
N GLU A 128 5.46 4.53 -18.95
CA GLU A 128 6.31 5.00 -17.85
C GLU A 128 5.69 6.18 -17.11
N ARG A 129 5.59 6.05 -15.77
CA ARG A 129 4.95 7.04 -14.89
C ARG A 129 3.49 7.36 -15.30
N GLY A 130 2.87 6.48 -16.07
CA GLY A 130 1.44 6.48 -16.39
C GLY A 130 0.61 5.77 -15.31
N LEU A 131 -0.69 5.72 -15.57
CA LEU A 131 -1.71 5.07 -14.73
C LEU A 131 -2.33 3.90 -15.50
N PRO A 132 -2.91 2.89 -14.81
CA PRO A 132 -3.61 1.78 -15.46
C PRO A 132 -4.64 2.21 -16.51
N ILE A 133 -5.27 3.38 -16.33
CA ILE A 133 -6.27 3.90 -17.26
C ILE A 133 -5.69 4.22 -18.64
N ASP A 134 -4.38 4.50 -18.75
CA ASP A 134 -3.68 4.74 -20.02
C ASP A 134 -3.68 3.50 -20.94
N VAL A 135 -3.98 2.31 -20.39
CA VAL A 135 -4.15 1.06 -21.15
C VAL A 135 -5.58 0.49 -21.03
N GLY A 136 -6.52 1.32 -20.57
CA GLY A 136 -7.94 0.97 -20.45
C GLY A 136 -8.28 0.13 -19.22
N ALA A 137 -7.45 0.16 -18.16
CA ALA A 137 -7.67 -0.60 -16.94
C ALA A 137 -7.90 0.28 -15.70
N VAL A 138 -8.69 -0.22 -14.76
CA VAL A 138 -8.80 0.31 -13.39
C VAL A 138 -8.55 -0.83 -12.43
N VAL A 139 -7.70 -0.60 -11.42
CA VAL A 139 -7.33 -1.62 -10.42
C VAL A 139 -7.74 -1.16 -9.03
N ASP A 140 -8.54 -1.89 -8.26
CA ASP A 140 -8.86 -1.50 -6.87
C ASP A 140 -8.63 -2.63 -5.89
N ASN A 141 -8.09 -2.29 -4.71
CA ASN A 141 -7.88 -3.26 -3.63
C ASN A 141 -9.21 -3.68 -3.00
N VAL A 142 -9.29 -4.93 -2.52
CA VAL A 142 -10.49 -5.49 -1.88
C VAL A 142 -11.02 -4.68 -0.70
N GLY A 143 -10.14 -4.08 0.11
CA GLY A 143 -10.54 -3.18 1.19
C GLY A 143 -11.22 -1.90 0.69
N THR A 144 -10.84 -1.41 -0.49
CA THR A 144 -11.53 -0.28 -1.13
C THR A 144 -12.94 -0.68 -1.57
N LEU A 145 -13.11 -1.89 -2.11
CA LEU A 145 -14.44 -2.40 -2.50
C LEU A 145 -15.39 -2.52 -1.30
N LEU A 146 -14.90 -2.97 -0.14
CA LEU A 146 -15.72 -3.04 1.07
C LEU A 146 -16.17 -1.66 1.55
N ASN A 147 -15.28 -0.67 1.49
CA ASN A 147 -15.68 0.71 1.80
C ASN A 147 -16.72 1.23 0.80
N ILE A 148 -16.61 0.87 -0.48
CA ILE A 148 -17.60 1.26 -1.51
C ILE A 148 -18.94 0.58 -1.22
N TYR A 149 -18.93 -0.70 -0.86
CA TYR A 149 -20.14 -1.41 -0.43
C TYR A 149 -20.83 -0.66 0.72
N GLY A 150 -20.12 -0.39 1.81
CA GLY A 150 -20.68 0.33 2.97
C GLY A 150 -21.24 1.71 2.61
N ALA A 151 -20.54 2.47 1.75
CA ALA A 151 -21.04 3.76 1.28
C ALA A 151 -22.33 3.64 0.44
N LEU A 152 -22.48 2.58 -0.36
CA LEU A 152 -23.65 2.38 -1.21
C LEU A 152 -24.86 1.82 -0.46
N THR A 153 -24.65 0.88 0.46
CA THR A 153 -25.73 0.16 1.12
C THR A 153 -26.09 0.73 2.48
N GLU A 154 -25.10 1.24 3.21
CA GLU A 154 -25.25 1.71 4.59
C GLU A 154 -25.17 3.25 4.67
N GLY A 155 -24.76 3.92 3.59
CA GLY A 155 -24.48 5.36 3.60
C GLY A 155 -23.30 5.74 4.50
N ALA A 156 -22.45 4.77 4.83
CA ALA A 156 -21.39 4.92 5.82
C ALA A 156 -20.15 5.60 5.25
N GLY A 157 -19.60 6.57 5.99
CA GLY A 157 -18.26 7.09 5.77
C GLY A 157 -17.18 6.11 6.24
N VAL A 158 -15.96 6.25 5.72
CA VAL A 158 -14.84 5.40 6.16
C VAL A 158 -14.36 5.83 7.55
N SER A 159 -14.85 5.13 8.58
CA SER A 159 -14.61 5.37 10.00
C SER A 159 -13.74 4.31 10.68
N SER A 160 -13.65 3.11 10.12
CA SER A 160 -12.89 1.98 10.67
C SER A 160 -11.92 1.36 9.65
N LYS A 161 -11.05 0.46 10.12
CA LYS A 161 -10.05 -0.23 9.30
C LYS A 161 -9.80 -1.64 9.82
N PHE A 162 -9.74 -2.60 8.89
CA PHE A 162 -9.15 -3.91 9.14
C PHE A 162 -7.63 -3.85 8.98
N LEU A 163 -6.90 -4.39 9.95
CA LEU A 163 -5.45 -4.53 9.88
C LEU A 163 -4.98 -5.82 10.57
N SER A 164 -3.84 -6.35 10.14
CA SER A 164 -3.19 -7.46 10.85
C SER A 164 -2.10 -6.95 11.79
N VAL A 165 -1.87 -7.66 12.89
CA VAL A 165 -0.69 -7.47 13.75
C VAL A 165 0.15 -8.74 13.68
N THR A 166 1.42 -8.61 13.31
CA THR A 166 2.31 -9.73 12.94
C THR A 166 3.71 -9.55 13.54
N GLY A 167 4.53 -10.61 13.50
CA GLY A 167 5.91 -10.60 14.01
C GLY A 167 6.03 -11.11 15.44
N GLU A 168 6.73 -10.36 16.31
CA GLU A 168 7.01 -10.69 17.72
C GLU A 168 5.78 -10.49 18.64
N VAL A 169 4.71 -11.20 18.32
CA VAL A 169 3.45 -11.25 19.06
C VAL A 169 3.10 -12.68 19.43
N ARG A 170 2.17 -12.89 20.37
CA ARG A 170 1.76 -14.23 20.80
C ARG A 170 1.41 -15.10 19.59
N GLU A 171 0.52 -14.58 18.77
CA GLU A 171 0.08 -15.11 17.49
C GLU A 171 -0.37 -13.94 16.59
N PRO A 172 -0.31 -14.08 15.25
CA PRO A 172 -0.90 -13.09 14.37
C PRO A 172 -2.40 -12.97 14.60
N ILE A 173 -2.90 -11.74 14.65
CA ILE A 173 -4.34 -11.46 14.78
C ILE A 173 -4.81 -10.49 13.72
N MET A 174 -6.09 -10.59 13.36
CA MET A 174 -6.80 -9.53 12.66
C MET A 174 -7.43 -8.61 13.69
N LEU A 175 -7.43 -7.32 13.41
CA LEU A 175 -8.15 -6.32 14.17
C LEU A 175 -9.07 -5.54 13.24
N HIS A 176 -10.27 -5.23 13.73
CA HIS A 176 -11.14 -4.22 13.17
C HIS A 176 -11.24 -3.10 14.19
N VAL A 177 -10.78 -1.90 13.80
CA VAL A 177 -10.59 -0.80 14.74
C VAL A 177 -11.06 0.52 14.14
N PRO A 178 -11.53 1.47 14.96
CA PRO A 178 -11.73 2.86 14.54
C PRO A 178 -10.43 3.47 13.98
N ILE A 179 -10.56 4.30 12.95
CA ILE A 179 -9.44 5.10 12.47
C ILE A 179 -9.00 6.07 13.57
N GLY A 180 -7.69 6.24 13.76
CA GLY A 180 -7.13 7.07 14.82
C GLY A 180 -6.88 6.34 16.14
N THR A 181 -7.21 5.05 16.23
CA THR A 181 -6.77 4.16 17.33
C THR A 181 -5.24 4.19 17.41
N ALA A 182 -4.68 4.27 18.62
CA ALA A 182 -3.24 4.22 18.79
C ALA A 182 -2.68 2.86 18.33
N ILE A 183 -1.54 2.87 17.63
CA ILE A 183 -0.94 1.60 17.20
C ILE A 183 -0.47 0.77 18.41
N THR A 184 -0.17 1.41 19.54
CA THR A 184 0.21 0.73 20.78
C THR A 184 -0.92 -0.11 21.35
N GLU A 185 -2.16 0.40 21.34
CA GLU A 185 -3.35 -0.38 21.76
C GLU A 185 -3.55 -1.61 20.85
N CYS A 186 -3.34 -1.44 19.53
CA CYS A 186 -3.41 -2.55 18.58
C CYS A 186 -2.32 -3.60 18.83
N ILE A 187 -1.10 -3.17 19.16
CA ILE A 187 0.02 -4.07 19.45
C ILE A 187 -0.21 -4.81 20.78
N GLU A 188 -0.69 -4.11 21.81
CA GLU A 188 -1.03 -4.68 23.11
C GLU A 188 -2.11 -5.76 23.00
N ALA A 189 -3.14 -5.56 22.16
CA ALA A 189 -4.16 -6.56 21.86
C ALA A 189 -3.58 -7.86 21.27
N ALA A 190 -2.46 -7.77 20.55
CA ALA A 190 -1.74 -8.93 20.01
C ALA A 190 -0.79 -9.61 21.02
N ALA A 191 -0.69 -9.09 22.26
CA ALA A 191 0.18 -9.57 23.32
C ALA A 191 1.64 -9.73 22.84
N PRO A 192 2.41 -8.62 22.72
CA PRO A 192 3.77 -8.66 22.19
C PRO A 192 4.67 -9.54 23.07
N LYS A 193 5.52 -10.36 22.44
CA LYS A 193 6.45 -11.27 23.14
C LYS A 193 7.66 -10.52 23.72
N ILE A 194 7.93 -9.33 23.21
CA ILE A 194 9.05 -8.48 23.59
C ILE A 194 8.56 -7.10 24.02
N SER A 195 9.27 -6.48 24.96
CA SER A 195 8.97 -5.11 25.42
C SER A 195 9.72 -4.03 24.64
N ASP A 196 10.87 -4.36 24.04
CA ASP A 196 11.67 -3.43 23.25
C ASP A 196 11.59 -3.75 21.75
N TYR A 197 10.64 -3.13 21.08
CA TYR A 197 10.37 -3.35 19.66
C TYR A 197 10.47 -2.07 18.82
N ALA A 198 10.65 -2.28 17.52
CA ALA A 198 10.33 -1.33 16.46
C ALA A 198 9.11 -1.84 15.68
N VAL A 199 8.44 -0.94 14.96
CA VAL A 199 7.22 -1.27 14.21
C VAL A 199 7.42 -0.91 12.74
N ILE A 200 7.05 -1.81 11.85
CA ILE A 200 6.90 -1.51 10.42
C ILE A 200 5.41 -1.33 10.14
N LEU A 201 5.02 -0.12 9.75
CA LEU A 201 3.65 0.20 9.32
C LEU A 201 3.48 -0.25 7.87
N GLY A 202 2.66 -1.28 7.65
CA GLY A 202 2.53 -1.99 6.39
C GLY A 202 3.36 -3.27 6.35
N GLY A 203 3.93 -3.58 5.18
CA GLY A 203 4.69 -4.81 4.96
C GLY A 203 6.21 -4.66 5.08
N PRO A 204 6.96 -5.77 5.14
CA PRO A 204 8.40 -5.74 5.34
C PRO A 204 9.20 -5.18 4.15
N MET A 205 8.60 -5.08 2.96
CA MET A 205 9.30 -4.56 1.78
C MET A 205 9.09 -3.05 1.63
N MET A 206 7.84 -2.60 1.59
CA MET A 206 7.50 -1.19 1.32
C MET A 206 7.03 -0.40 2.55
N GLY A 207 6.84 -1.05 3.70
CA GLY A 207 6.30 -0.42 4.90
C GLY A 207 7.24 0.63 5.51
N LYS A 208 6.63 1.56 6.26
CA LYS A 208 7.35 2.62 6.96
C LYS A 208 7.89 2.09 8.29
N VAL A 209 9.20 2.10 8.45
CA VAL A 209 9.86 1.71 9.71
C VAL A 209 9.77 2.86 10.71
N VAL A 210 9.23 2.57 11.89
CA VAL A 210 9.13 3.48 13.04
C VAL A 210 9.93 2.88 14.19
N VAL A 211 11.01 3.56 14.54
CA VAL A 211 11.94 3.10 15.59
C VAL A 211 11.82 3.98 16.82
N ASP A 212 11.70 5.30 16.66
CA ASP A 212 11.60 6.20 17.81
C ASP A 212 10.39 5.86 18.70
N ARG A 213 10.60 5.82 20.02
CA ARG A 213 9.57 5.37 20.98
C ARG A 213 8.40 6.34 21.07
N ASP A 214 8.67 7.64 20.98
CA ASP A 214 7.62 8.65 21.03
C ASP A 214 6.85 8.72 19.71
N ALA A 215 7.52 8.47 18.60
CA ALA A 215 6.87 8.26 17.30
C ALA A 215 5.96 7.01 17.29
N ILE A 216 6.34 5.92 17.97
CA ILE A 216 5.47 4.73 18.10
C ILE A 216 4.24 5.08 18.94
N LYS A 217 4.42 5.76 20.08
CA LYS A 217 3.31 6.14 20.97
C LYS A 217 2.32 7.12 20.34
N SER A 218 2.81 8.02 19.48
CA SER A 218 1.99 9.03 18.80
C SER A 218 1.40 8.54 17.47
N ALA A 219 1.88 7.41 16.94
CA ALA A 219 1.36 6.85 15.70
C ALA A 219 -0.02 6.22 15.91
N VAL A 220 -0.86 6.39 14.88
CA VAL A 220 -2.25 5.94 14.89
C VAL A 220 -2.59 5.17 13.62
N VAL A 221 -3.65 4.38 13.69
CA VAL A 221 -4.24 3.70 12.55
C VAL A 221 -4.87 4.73 11.60
N THR A 222 -4.60 4.59 10.31
CA THR A 222 -5.14 5.44 9.23
C THR A 222 -5.88 4.60 8.21
N LYS A 223 -6.58 5.23 7.25
CA LYS A 223 -7.24 4.54 6.12
C LYS A 223 -6.32 3.59 5.34
N THR A 224 -5.01 3.84 5.37
CA THR A 224 -3.98 3.08 4.64
C THR A 224 -3.22 2.08 5.51
N THR A 225 -3.47 2.02 6.83
CA THR A 225 -2.77 1.09 7.73
C THR A 225 -3.33 -0.32 7.56
N GLY A 226 -2.66 -1.17 6.77
CA GLY A 226 -3.08 -2.56 6.54
C GLY A 226 -2.43 -3.59 7.49
N ASN A 227 -1.24 -3.31 8.02
CA ASN A 227 -0.53 -4.23 8.91
C ASN A 227 0.39 -3.48 9.88
N LEU A 228 0.58 -4.04 11.07
CA LEU A 228 1.61 -3.66 12.04
C LEU A 228 2.55 -4.84 12.24
N LEU A 229 3.77 -4.74 11.71
CA LEU A 229 4.79 -5.76 11.88
C LEU A 229 5.73 -5.36 13.03
N VAL A 230 5.63 -6.09 14.14
CA VAL A 230 6.40 -5.89 15.37
C VAL A 230 7.69 -6.71 15.28
N LEU A 231 8.85 -6.05 15.42
CA LEU A 231 10.16 -6.72 15.33
C LEU A 231 11.12 -6.19 16.41
N PRO A 232 12.14 -6.97 16.79
CA PRO A 232 13.24 -6.48 17.62
C PRO A 232 13.92 -5.26 16.99
N ARG A 233 14.41 -4.32 17.80
CA ARG A 233 15.07 -3.11 17.28
C ARG A 233 16.35 -3.38 16.51
N ASP A 234 17.06 -4.44 16.88
CA ASP A 234 18.28 -4.91 16.24
C ASP A 234 18.01 -5.82 15.03
N HIS A 235 16.74 -6.09 14.71
CA HIS A 235 16.37 -6.89 13.56
C HIS A 235 16.94 -6.31 12.25
N TYR A 236 17.32 -7.20 11.33
CA TYR A 236 17.99 -6.86 10.07
C TYR A 236 17.27 -5.76 9.27
N LEU A 237 15.94 -5.83 9.15
CA LEU A 237 15.15 -4.83 8.42
C LEU A 237 15.19 -3.45 9.07
N ILE A 238 15.21 -3.39 10.40
CA ILE A 238 15.19 -2.15 11.19
C ILE A 238 16.54 -1.45 11.06
N THR A 239 17.63 -2.17 11.36
CA THR A 239 18.99 -1.64 11.28
C THR A 239 19.34 -1.17 9.87
N ARG A 240 18.87 -1.89 8.84
CA ARG A 240 19.08 -1.51 7.44
C ARG A 240 18.27 -0.28 7.03
N ALA A 241 17.04 -0.13 7.53
CA ALA A 241 16.20 1.02 7.24
C ALA A 241 16.80 2.35 7.75
N GLN A 242 17.56 2.31 8.84
CA GLN A 242 18.17 3.51 9.44
C GLN A 242 19.51 3.93 8.81
N ARG A 243 20.07 3.16 7.87
CA ARG A 243 21.36 3.51 7.25
C ARG A 243 21.25 4.82 6.46
N PRO A 244 22.11 5.82 6.73
CA PRO A 244 22.12 7.09 6.02
C PRO A 244 22.73 6.96 4.62
N ILE A 245 22.38 7.88 3.73
CA ILE A 245 22.74 7.80 2.30
C ILE A 245 24.26 7.84 2.08
N GLU A 246 25.00 8.56 2.91
CA GLU A 246 26.46 8.68 2.84
C GLU A 246 27.13 7.34 3.11
N ARG A 247 26.63 6.58 4.10
CA ARG A 247 27.11 5.23 4.42
C ARG A 247 26.77 4.25 3.30
N ILE A 248 25.56 4.36 2.73
CA ILE A 248 25.14 3.55 1.58
C ILE A 248 26.06 3.81 0.37
N ALA A 249 26.35 5.08 0.07
CA ALA A 249 27.22 5.47 -1.03
C ALA A 249 28.66 4.99 -0.83
N ALA A 250 29.20 5.11 0.39
CA ALA A 250 30.53 4.60 0.72
C ALA A 250 30.61 3.07 0.55
N GLN A 251 29.60 2.33 1.02
CA GLN A 251 29.53 0.88 0.86
C GLN A 251 29.39 0.47 -0.61
N ALA A 252 28.57 1.18 -1.38
CA ALA A 252 28.41 0.91 -2.80
C ALA A 252 29.73 1.11 -3.56
N ARG A 253 30.50 2.15 -3.23
CA ARG A 253 31.81 2.40 -3.83
C ARG A 253 32.82 1.29 -3.54
N SER A 254 32.82 0.75 -2.33
CA SER A 254 33.80 -0.26 -1.91
C SER A 254 33.43 -1.70 -2.30
N ALA A 255 32.14 -2.04 -2.28
CA ALA A 255 31.68 -3.43 -2.37
C ALA A 255 30.86 -3.75 -3.62
N CYS A 256 30.42 -2.78 -4.42
CA CYS A 256 29.59 -3.09 -5.60
C CYS A 256 30.40 -3.79 -6.69
N ILE A 257 30.08 -5.06 -6.94
CA ILE A 257 30.68 -5.90 -7.99
C ILE A 257 30.15 -5.61 -9.40
N GLN A 258 29.33 -4.56 -9.58
CA GLN A 258 28.80 -4.12 -10.88
C GLN A 258 28.00 -5.18 -11.67
N CYS A 259 27.47 -6.21 -11.00
CA CYS A 259 26.55 -7.17 -11.61
C CYS A 259 25.23 -6.49 -12.04
N ARG A 260 24.37 -7.23 -12.76
CA ARG A 260 23.10 -6.72 -13.30
C ARG A 260 21.84 -7.19 -12.57
N MET A 261 21.97 -8.04 -11.53
CA MET A 261 20.83 -8.67 -10.84
C MET A 261 19.74 -7.69 -10.36
N CYS A 262 20.11 -6.50 -9.90
CA CYS A 262 19.15 -5.49 -9.45
C CYS A 262 18.27 -4.90 -10.56
N THR A 263 18.69 -5.04 -11.82
CA THR A 263 17.95 -4.71 -13.02
C THR A 263 17.16 -5.90 -13.53
N ASP A 264 17.80 -7.07 -13.63
CA ASP A 264 17.17 -8.27 -14.20
C ASP A 264 16.00 -8.78 -13.35
N LEU A 265 16.00 -8.49 -12.05
CA LEU A 265 14.87 -8.79 -11.16
C LEU A 265 13.93 -7.60 -10.92
N CYS A 266 14.17 -6.44 -11.54
CA CYS A 266 13.33 -5.27 -11.31
C CYS A 266 11.95 -5.45 -11.99
N PRO A 267 10.82 -5.41 -11.26
CA PRO A 267 9.50 -5.64 -11.87
C PRO A 267 9.16 -4.61 -12.95
N ARG A 268 9.58 -3.36 -12.77
CA ARG A 268 9.39 -2.28 -13.75
C ARG A 268 10.22 -2.52 -15.03
N TYR A 269 11.47 -2.97 -14.88
CA TYR A 269 12.30 -3.37 -16.03
C TYR A 269 11.66 -4.53 -16.79
N LEU A 270 11.18 -5.54 -16.05
CA LEU A 270 10.57 -6.74 -16.62
C LEU A 270 9.31 -6.45 -17.43
N ILE A 271 8.50 -5.45 -17.03
CA ILE A 271 7.32 -5.04 -17.82
C ILE A 271 7.68 -4.09 -18.98
N GLY A 272 8.94 -3.67 -19.13
CA GLY A 272 9.40 -2.88 -20.28
C GLY A 272 9.74 -1.42 -19.99
N HIS A 273 9.79 -1.00 -18.73
CA HIS A 273 10.20 0.36 -18.39
C HIS A 273 11.72 0.51 -18.43
N GLN A 274 12.17 1.70 -18.82
CA GLN A 274 13.57 2.09 -18.75
C GLN A 274 13.97 2.36 -17.29
N ILE A 275 14.37 1.28 -16.60
CA ILE A 275 14.94 1.35 -15.27
C ILE A 275 16.05 0.31 -15.12
N ARG A 276 17.29 0.79 -14.96
CA ARG A 276 18.46 -0.07 -14.76
C ARG A 276 19.19 0.33 -13.47
N PRO A 277 18.74 -0.16 -12.30
CA PRO A 277 19.34 0.19 -11.02
C PRO A 277 20.85 -0.09 -10.96
N ASN A 278 21.35 -1.08 -11.69
CA ASN A 278 22.79 -1.34 -11.77
C ASN A 278 23.58 -0.15 -12.36
N LEU A 279 23.03 0.56 -13.35
CA LEU A 279 23.67 1.73 -13.95
C LEU A 279 23.63 2.96 -13.04
N VAL A 280 22.51 3.16 -12.34
CA VAL A 280 22.38 4.19 -11.29
C VAL A 280 23.42 3.96 -10.19
N MET A 281 23.54 2.71 -9.72
CA MET A 281 24.54 2.33 -8.70
C MET A 281 25.98 2.55 -9.19
N ARG A 282 26.27 2.22 -10.46
CA ARG A 282 27.60 2.44 -11.06
C ARG A 282 27.99 3.91 -11.08
N ASN A 283 27.06 4.81 -11.34
CA ASN A 283 27.33 6.25 -11.41
C ASN A 283 27.32 6.94 -10.04
N LEU A 284 26.88 6.28 -8.96
CA LEU A 284 26.71 6.90 -7.64
C LEU A 284 27.98 7.60 -7.13
N TYR A 285 29.17 7.06 -7.39
CA TYR A 285 30.42 7.69 -6.93
C TYR A 285 30.71 9.05 -7.58
N ARG A 286 30.09 9.32 -8.74
CA ARG A 286 30.27 10.52 -9.55
C ARG A 286 29.23 11.59 -9.26
N GLU A 287 28.17 11.27 -8.52
CA GLU A 287 26.99 12.14 -8.35
C GLU A 287 27.34 13.58 -7.98
N LYS A 288 28.20 13.78 -6.97
CA LYS A 288 28.65 15.10 -6.51
C LYS A 288 29.52 15.88 -7.49
N PHE A 289 30.03 15.22 -8.53
CA PHE A 289 30.94 15.80 -9.52
C PHE A 289 30.24 16.06 -10.87
N ILE A 290 28.94 15.73 -10.99
CA ILE A 290 28.17 15.97 -12.21
C ILE A 290 27.41 17.29 -12.06
N GLU A 291 27.95 18.32 -12.72
CA GLU A 291 27.36 19.66 -12.79
C GLU A 291 26.38 19.79 -13.97
N ASP A 292 26.68 19.15 -15.11
CA ASP A 292 25.80 19.18 -16.30
C ASP A 292 24.53 18.36 -16.09
N ASP A 293 23.37 18.99 -16.23
CA ASP A 293 22.07 18.33 -16.09
C ASP A 293 21.81 17.27 -17.15
N GLY A 294 22.37 17.45 -18.36
CA GLY A 294 22.29 16.45 -19.43
C GLY A 294 23.01 15.16 -19.05
N GLU A 295 24.21 15.28 -18.48
CA GLU A 295 24.97 14.16 -17.93
C GLU A 295 24.27 13.55 -16.71
N PHE A 296 23.73 14.37 -15.82
CA PHE A 296 23.00 13.89 -14.64
C PHE A 296 21.78 13.05 -15.06
N LEU A 297 21.02 13.53 -16.06
CA LEU A 297 19.91 12.81 -16.65
C LEU A 297 20.36 11.47 -17.26
N ARG A 298 21.47 11.44 -18.03
CA ARG A 298 22.01 10.19 -18.58
C ARG A 298 22.45 9.20 -17.49
N ALA A 299 22.98 9.69 -16.38
CA ALA A 299 23.52 8.87 -15.30
C ALA A 299 22.43 8.32 -14.36
N PHE A 300 21.40 9.12 -14.07
CA PHE A 300 20.43 8.86 -13.00
C PHE A 300 18.96 8.92 -13.43
N GLY A 301 18.65 9.30 -14.68
CA GLY A 301 17.28 9.48 -15.16
C GLY A 301 16.39 8.24 -15.02
N ASP A 302 16.96 7.04 -15.17
CA ASP A 302 16.29 5.76 -14.95
C ASP A 302 15.64 5.65 -13.54
N ALA A 303 16.17 6.36 -12.53
CA ALA A 303 15.61 6.38 -11.18
C ALA A 303 14.20 6.97 -11.10
N ALA A 304 13.81 7.80 -12.08
CA ALA A 304 12.48 8.38 -12.16
C ALA A 304 11.37 7.31 -12.24
N ASN A 305 11.68 6.16 -12.86
CA ASN A 305 10.75 5.04 -13.07
C ASN A 305 10.71 4.06 -11.88
N CYS A 306 11.48 4.32 -10.80
CA CYS A 306 11.50 3.45 -9.62
C CYS A 306 10.16 3.47 -8.87
N CYS A 307 9.66 2.27 -8.56
CA CYS A 307 8.45 2.03 -7.76
C CYS A 307 8.73 1.67 -6.28
N SER A 308 9.99 1.70 -5.85
CA SER A 308 10.38 1.49 -4.44
C SER A 308 10.04 0.11 -3.83
N CYS A 309 9.76 -0.91 -4.65
CA CYS A 309 9.42 -2.27 -4.18
C CYS A 309 10.52 -2.99 -3.39
N GLY A 310 11.77 -2.52 -3.41
CA GLY A 310 12.84 -3.10 -2.58
C GLY A 310 13.41 -4.43 -3.07
N VAL A 311 12.92 -5.02 -4.17
CA VAL A 311 13.49 -6.25 -4.77
C VAL A 311 15.01 -6.15 -4.95
N CYS A 312 15.47 -5.05 -5.55
CA CYS A 312 16.87 -4.81 -5.85
C CYS A 312 17.76 -4.74 -4.60
N GLU A 313 17.20 -4.31 -3.47
CA GLU A 313 17.90 -4.12 -2.20
C GLU A 313 17.83 -5.36 -1.30
N MET A 314 16.63 -5.91 -1.11
CA MET A 314 16.39 -6.96 -0.13
C MET A 314 16.62 -8.36 -0.70
N PHE A 315 16.49 -8.52 -2.02
CA PHE A 315 16.60 -9.83 -2.66
C PHE A 315 17.76 -9.93 -3.64
N ALA A 316 17.83 -9.02 -4.62
CA ALA A 316 18.68 -9.18 -5.77
C ALA A 316 20.18 -8.95 -5.47
N CYS A 317 20.53 -7.96 -4.66
CA CYS A 317 21.92 -7.59 -4.48
C CYS A 317 22.68 -8.63 -3.62
N PRO A 318 23.70 -9.33 -4.18
CA PRO A 318 24.47 -10.31 -3.41
C PRO A 318 25.38 -9.64 -2.38
N MET A 319 25.78 -8.39 -2.63
CA MET A 319 26.65 -7.61 -1.73
C MET A 319 25.87 -6.87 -0.63
N GLY A 320 24.55 -7.06 -0.56
CA GLY A 320 23.71 -6.42 0.44
C GLY A 320 23.70 -4.89 0.36
N LEU A 321 23.81 -4.31 -0.83
CA LEU A 321 23.72 -2.85 -1.08
C LEU A 321 22.27 -2.39 -1.22
N SER A 322 22.03 -1.07 -1.19
CA SER A 322 20.67 -0.49 -1.19
C SER A 322 20.28 0.25 -2.49
N PRO A 323 20.18 -0.42 -3.67
CA PRO A 323 19.76 0.25 -4.90
C PRO A 323 18.41 0.94 -4.80
N ARG A 324 17.43 0.40 -4.06
CA ARG A 324 16.12 1.06 -3.86
C ARG A 324 16.32 2.47 -3.28
N LYS A 325 16.98 2.56 -2.12
CA LYS A 325 17.23 3.85 -1.44
C LYS A 325 18.04 4.82 -2.30
N VAL A 326 19.00 4.30 -3.07
CA VAL A 326 19.78 5.13 -4.02
C VAL A 326 18.86 5.67 -5.12
N ASN A 327 17.97 4.86 -5.69
CA ASN A 327 17.01 5.35 -6.69
C ASN A 327 16.03 6.36 -6.09
N GLU A 328 15.56 6.15 -4.86
CA GLU A 328 14.71 7.13 -4.15
C GLU A 328 15.43 8.46 -3.94
N TYR A 329 16.67 8.40 -3.48
CA TYR A 329 17.53 9.57 -3.33
C TYR A 329 17.72 10.30 -4.67
N MET A 330 18.08 9.59 -5.74
CA MET A 330 18.25 10.18 -7.07
C MET A 330 16.95 10.75 -7.64
N LYS A 331 15.81 10.12 -7.36
CA LYS A 331 14.49 10.66 -7.72
C LYS A 331 14.20 11.98 -7.02
N GLY A 332 14.67 12.16 -5.78
CA GLY A 332 14.68 13.44 -5.07
C GLY A 332 15.58 14.47 -5.76
N GLN A 333 16.83 14.09 -6.06
CA GLN A 333 17.79 14.98 -6.74
C GLN A 333 17.32 15.45 -8.13
N LEU A 334 16.70 14.55 -8.93
CA LEU A 334 16.09 14.92 -10.20
C LEU A 334 14.99 15.98 -10.03
N ARG A 335 14.16 15.86 -8.99
CA ARG A 335 13.11 16.84 -8.68
C ARG A 335 13.69 18.18 -8.24
N GLU A 336 14.70 18.16 -7.36
CA GLU A 336 15.38 19.37 -6.87
C GLU A 336 16.05 20.15 -8.01
N ARG A 337 16.64 19.44 -8.98
CA ARG A 337 17.23 20.05 -10.20
C ARG A 337 16.20 20.40 -11.28
N GLY A 338 14.92 20.05 -11.11
CA GLY A 338 13.90 20.27 -12.14
C GLY A 338 14.06 19.41 -13.40
N ILE A 339 14.89 18.36 -13.35
CA ILE A 339 15.17 17.48 -14.49
C ILE A 339 14.00 16.53 -14.70
N GLN A 340 13.47 16.50 -15.92
CA GLN A 340 12.40 15.59 -16.31
C GLN A 340 12.92 14.53 -17.28
N MET A 341 12.87 13.27 -16.86
CA MET A 341 13.13 12.14 -17.74
C MET A 341 12.01 12.04 -18.80
N PRO A 342 12.31 11.89 -20.10
CA PRO A 342 11.31 11.56 -21.12
C PRO A 342 10.57 10.26 -20.78
N ARG A 343 9.27 10.17 -21.09
CA ARG A 343 8.47 8.96 -20.82
C ARG A 343 8.49 8.05 -22.04
N ASN A 344 8.76 6.77 -21.83
CA ASN A 344 8.40 5.78 -22.83
C ASN A 344 6.88 5.53 -22.79
N MET A 345 6.21 5.80 -23.90
CA MET A 345 4.76 5.57 -24.06
C MET A 345 4.44 4.19 -24.61
N VAL A 346 5.42 3.50 -25.21
CA VAL A 346 5.26 2.16 -25.77
C VAL A 346 6.25 1.24 -25.07
N CYS A 347 5.75 0.55 -24.05
CA CYS A 347 6.55 -0.37 -23.25
C CYS A 347 6.18 -1.80 -23.59
N GLU A 348 7.18 -2.65 -23.77
CA GLU A 348 6.99 -4.08 -24.06
C GLU A 348 7.65 -4.91 -22.96
N ALA A 349 6.88 -5.84 -22.40
CA ALA A 349 7.38 -6.75 -21.38
C ALA A 349 8.49 -7.65 -21.95
N GLN A 350 9.46 -8.00 -21.10
CA GLN A 350 10.51 -8.93 -21.46
C GLN A 350 9.92 -10.34 -21.70
N GLU A 351 10.39 -11.04 -22.73
CA GLU A 351 9.92 -12.40 -23.07
C GLU A 351 10.10 -13.37 -21.89
N ASP A 352 11.24 -13.28 -21.21
CA ASP A 352 11.62 -14.15 -20.10
C ASP A 352 11.13 -13.65 -18.72
N ILE A 353 10.11 -12.79 -18.65
CA ILE A 353 9.58 -12.23 -17.39
C ILE A 353 9.27 -13.32 -16.35
N ASN A 354 8.81 -14.49 -16.81
CA ASN A 354 8.45 -15.61 -15.95
C ASN A 354 9.66 -16.25 -15.25
N LEU A 355 10.85 -16.21 -15.86
CA LEU A 355 12.09 -16.77 -15.30
C LEU A 355 12.69 -15.91 -14.18
N HIS A 356 12.25 -14.65 -14.08
CA HIS A 356 12.77 -13.66 -13.14
C HIS A 356 11.85 -13.44 -11.93
N ARG A 357 10.81 -14.26 -11.78
CA ARG A 357 9.87 -14.20 -10.65
C ARG A 357 10.55 -14.61 -9.35
N ILE A 358 10.28 -13.86 -8.28
CA ILE A 358 10.90 -14.10 -6.97
C ILE A 358 9.97 -14.94 -6.10
N PRO A 359 10.39 -16.17 -5.70
CA PRO A 359 9.61 -16.99 -4.80
C PRO A 359 9.46 -16.31 -3.43
N THR A 360 8.23 -16.11 -2.98
CA THR A 360 7.96 -15.39 -1.72
C THR A 360 8.62 -16.05 -0.50
N GLY A 361 8.67 -17.38 -0.45
CA GLY A 361 9.32 -18.09 0.65
C GLY A 361 10.81 -17.77 0.77
N ARG A 362 11.55 -17.77 -0.37
CA ARG A 362 12.97 -17.38 -0.39
C ARG A 362 13.18 -15.92 0.00
N LEU A 363 12.27 -15.05 -0.42
CA LEU A 363 12.30 -13.64 -0.03
C LEU A 363 12.18 -13.52 1.49
N VAL A 364 11.18 -14.17 2.09
CA VAL A 364 10.92 -14.12 3.53
C VAL A 364 12.10 -14.64 4.35
N THR A 365 12.71 -15.75 3.95
CA THR A 365 13.94 -16.23 4.59
C THR A 365 15.06 -15.20 4.53
N ARG A 366 15.25 -14.55 3.39
CA ARG A 366 16.29 -13.51 3.21
C ARG A 366 16.02 -12.23 4.00
N LEU A 367 14.76 -11.94 4.31
CA LEU A 367 14.36 -10.83 5.16
C LEU A 367 14.55 -11.12 6.66
N GLY A 368 14.89 -12.36 7.04
CA GLY A 368 14.98 -12.78 8.44
C GLY A 368 13.61 -13.04 9.07
N LEU A 369 12.57 -13.30 8.27
CA LEU A 369 11.18 -13.41 8.75
C LEU A 369 10.63 -14.84 8.67
N ALA A 370 11.52 -15.85 8.53
CA ALA A 370 11.12 -17.23 8.29
C ALA A 370 10.26 -17.81 9.42
N GLU A 371 10.54 -17.44 10.66
CA GLU A 371 9.80 -17.91 11.85
C GLU A 371 8.35 -17.42 11.89
N TYR A 372 8.05 -16.28 11.27
CA TYR A 372 6.69 -15.73 11.20
C TYR A 372 5.93 -16.22 9.96
N TYR A 373 6.62 -16.87 9.01
CA TYR A 373 6.03 -17.24 7.73
C TYR A 373 5.10 -18.45 7.83
N GLY A 374 3.89 -18.31 7.32
CA GLY A 374 2.86 -19.36 7.38
C GLY A 374 2.05 -19.35 8.67
N LEU A 375 2.34 -18.43 9.59
CA LEU A 375 1.42 -18.11 10.68
C LEU A 375 0.26 -17.29 10.11
N HIS A 376 -0.97 -17.65 10.48
CA HIS A 376 -2.18 -17.02 9.97
C HIS A 376 -3.03 -16.50 11.13
N ALA A 377 -3.67 -15.35 10.91
CA ALA A 377 -4.65 -14.86 11.84
C ALA A 377 -5.93 -15.69 11.73
N HIS A 378 -6.34 -16.28 12.85
CA HIS A 378 -7.56 -17.08 12.97
C HIS A 378 -8.72 -16.29 13.58
N GLU A 379 -8.39 -15.28 14.38
CA GLU A 379 -9.35 -14.41 15.06
C GLU A 379 -9.30 -13.00 14.50
N CYS A 380 -10.46 -12.35 14.46
CA CYS A 380 -10.59 -10.92 14.21
C CYS A 380 -11.21 -10.27 15.45
N LEU A 381 -10.41 -9.47 16.16
CA LEU A 381 -10.87 -8.77 17.36
C LEU A 381 -11.39 -7.38 16.98
N GLU A 382 -12.48 -6.98 17.60
CA GLU A 382 -12.98 -5.60 17.55
C GLU A 382 -12.33 -4.81 18.70
N LEU A 383 -11.67 -3.69 18.38
CA LEU A 383 -11.18 -2.79 19.43
C LEU A 383 -12.06 -1.56 19.54
N GLU A 384 -12.39 -1.23 20.77
CA GLU A 384 -13.21 -0.10 21.13
C GLU A 384 -12.40 0.87 22.00
N PRO A 385 -11.53 1.72 21.41
CA PRO A 385 -10.71 2.66 22.18
C PRO A 385 -11.55 3.80 22.79
N GLU A 386 -11.21 4.19 24.02
CA GLU A 386 -11.82 5.33 24.71
C GLU A 386 -11.56 6.66 23.99
N THR A 387 -10.39 6.77 23.35
CA THR A 387 -9.99 7.97 22.61
C THR A 387 -9.30 7.62 21.30
N VAL A 388 -9.53 8.43 20.28
CA VAL A 388 -8.87 8.31 18.98
C VAL A 388 -8.30 9.66 18.56
N PHE A 389 -7.18 9.66 17.83
CA PHE A 389 -6.68 10.84 17.13
C PHE A 389 -6.75 10.60 15.63
N VAL A 390 -7.67 11.28 14.94
CA VAL A 390 -7.95 11.10 13.51
C VAL A 390 -7.13 12.10 12.70
N PRO A 391 -6.12 11.67 11.91
CA PRO A 391 -5.33 12.59 11.11
C PRO A 391 -6.13 13.19 9.94
N PHE A 392 -5.86 14.43 9.56
CA PHE A 392 -6.48 15.05 8.37
C PHE A 392 -5.75 14.72 7.07
N SER A 393 -4.55 14.14 7.16
CA SER A 393 -3.77 13.66 6.03
C SER A 393 -3.70 12.14 6.05
N GLN A 394 -4.61 11.49 5.33
CA GLN A 394 -4.70 10.01 5.20
C GLN A 394 -4.79 9.57 3.74
N HIS A 395 -4.37 10.44 2.83
CA HIS A 395 -4.41 10.25 1.39
C HIS A 395 -3.32 11.09 0.72
N ILE A 396 -3.02 10.78 -0.53
CA ILE A 396 -2.17 11.65 -1.35
C ILE A 396 -2.86 13.00 -1.62
N GLY A 397 -2.07 14.07 -1.72
CA GLY A 397 -2.56 15.41 -2.02
C GLY A 397 -2.70 16.29 -0.78
N LYS A 398 -3.61 17.28 -0.83
CA LYS A 398 -3.74 18.31 0.20
C LYS A 398 -4.60 17.79 1.37
N PRO A 399 -4.18 17.93 2.64
CA PRO A 399 -4.96 17.50 3.80
C PRO A 399 -6.39 18.05 3.81
N ALA A 400 -7.32 17.29 4.39
CA ALA A 400 -8.69 17.73 4.59
C ALA A 400 -8.75 18.90 5.59
N ALA A 401 -9.76 19.77 5.46
CA ALA A 401 -9.96 20.92 6.33
C ALA A 401 -11.04 20.61 7.38
N PRO A 402 -10.80 20.82 8.69
CA PRO A 402 -11.79 20.55 9.72
C PRO A 402 -13.08 21.35 9.50
N VAL A 403 -14.22 20.69 9.73
CA VAL A 403 -15.56 21.33 9.67
C VAL A 403 -16.26 21.34 11.04
N LYS A 404 -15.56 20.84 12.06
CA LYS A 404 -16.01 20.78 13.45
C LYS A 404 -15.07 21.58 14.35
N ASN A 405 -15.52 21.90 15.54
CA ASN A 405 -14.78 22.64 16.56
C ASN A 405 -14.53 21.79 17.81
N VAL A 406 -13.55 22.18 18.61
CA VAL A 406 -13.35 21.61 19.95
C VAL A 406 -14.59 21.84 20.79
N GLY A 407 -15.06 20.79 21.48
CA GLY A 407 -16.29 20.78 22.26
C GLY A 407 -17.52 20.28 21.49
N ASP A 408 -17.46 20.18 20.15
CA ASP A 408 -18.56 19.61 19.38
C ASP A 408 -18.74 18.13 19.71
N SER A 409 -19.99 17.71 19.78
CA SER A 409 -20.35 16.29 19.80
C SER A 409 -20.48 15.76 18.38
N VAL A 410 -19.99 14.54 18.16
CA VAL A 410 -20.00 13.89 16.86
C VAL A 410 -20.48 12.45 16.97
N GLU A 411 -21.20 12.00 15.95
CA GLU A 411 -21.55 10.58 15.79
C GLU A 411 -20.52 9.85 14.92
N ALA A 412 -20.34 8.55 15.16
CA ALA A 412 -19.48 7.72 14.31
C ALA A 412 -19.97 7.78 12.85
N GLY A 413 -19.04 8.04 11.92
CA GLY A 413 -19.32 8.24 10.50
C GLY A 413 -19.69 9.67 10.11
N GLU A 414 -19.83 10.60 11.06
CA GLU A 414 -20.10 12.01 10.76
C GLU A 414 -18.87 12.70 10.14
N LEU A 415 -19.08 13.69 9.26
CA LEU A 415 -18.00 14.43 8.62
C LEU A 415 -17.22 15.27 9.65
N LEU A 416 -15.93 15.00 9.76
CA LEU A 416 -14.99 15.66 10.67
C LEU A 416 -14.14 16.71 9.95
N ALA A 417 -13.69 16.38 8.74
CA ALA A 417 -12.97 17.30 7.85
C ALA A 417 -13.35 17.08 6.39
N ALA A 418 -13.59 18.17 5.67
CA ALA A 418 -13.95 18.18 4.26
C ALA A 418 -12.70 18.12 3.37
N ALA A 419 -12.81 17.39 2.25
CA ALA A 419 -11.79 17.37 1.21
C ALA A 419 -11.47 18.80 0.73
N ALA A 420 -10.19 19.10 0.55
CA ALA A 420 -9.77 20.41 0.06
C ALA A 420 -10.29 20.67 -1.36
N GLU A 421 -11.03 21.76 -1.52
CA GLU A 421 -11.67 22.12 -2.79
C GLU A 421 -10.63 22.41 -3.89
N GLY A 422 -10.91 21.94 -5.11
CA GLY A 422 -10.02 22.10 -6.27
C GLY A 422 -8.69 21.34 -6.19
N ALA A 423 -8.48 20.49 -5.18
CA ALA A 423 -7.26 19.72 -4.99
C ALA A 423 -7.54 18.21 -4.90
N LEU A 424 -6.51 17.40 -5.13
CA LEU A 424 -6.55 15.97 -4.82
C LEU A 424 -6.64 15.80 -3.30
N SER A 425 -7.80 15.37 -2.80
CA SER A 425 -8.10 15.28 -1.36
C SER A 425 -9.30 14.34 -1.13
N ALA A 426 -9.56 13.91 0.11
CA ALA A 426 -10.73 13.11 0.46
C ALA A 426 -11.30 13.50 1.84
N ASN A 427 -12.61 13.29 2.02
CA ASN A 427 -13.28 13.55 3.30
C ASN A 427 -12.74 12.66 4.42
N ILE A 428 -12.77 13.17 5.64
CA ILE A 428 -12.41 12.46 6.86
C ILE A 428 -13.61 12.49 7.82
N HIS A 429 -13.90 11.34 8.42
CA HIS A 429 -15.07 11.13 9.25
C HIS A 429 -14.66 10.82 10.69
N ALA A 430 -15.55 11.13 11.64
CA ALA A 430 -15.41 10.72 13.03
C ALA A 430 -15.47 9.20 13.10
N SER A 431 -14.49 8.59 13.76
CA SER A 431 -14.36 7.13 13.84
C SER A 431 -15.09 6.52 15.03
N ILE A 432 -15.46 7.34 16.02
CA ILE A 432 -16.23 6.98 17.20
C ILE A 432 -17.27 8.08 17.51
N THR A 433 -18.37 7.72 18.17
CA THR A 433 -19.29 8.67 18.77
C THR A 433 -18.67 9.25 20.05
N GLY A 434 -18.69 10.57 20.20
CA GLY A 434 -18.03 11.22 21.33
C GLY A 434 -17.99 12.74 21.25
N VAL A 435 -17.02 13.33 21.95
CA VAL A 435 -16.76 14.78 21.97
C VAL A 435 -15.36 15.04 21.44
N ILE A 436 -15.23 16.07 20.60
CA ILE A 436 -13.94 16.52 20.10
C ILE A 436 -13.22 17.27 21.22
N THR A 437 -12.09 16.73 21.68
CA THR A 437 -11.30 17.31 22.79
C THR A 437 -10.12 18.14 22.30
N GLU A 438 -9.67 17.94 21.06
CA GLU A 438 -8.52 18.62 20.48
C GLU A 438 -8.66 18.73 18.96
N ILE A 439 -8.27 19.86 18.37
CA ILE A 439 -8.06 20.02 16.92
C ILE A 439 -6.71 20.69 16.71
N THR A 440 -5.87 20.08 15.89
CA THR A 440 -4.56 20.60 15.46
C THR A 440 -4.49 20.62 13.93
N PRO A 441 -3.48 21.26 13.31
CA PRO A 441 -3.26 21.13 11.86
C PRO A 441 -3.06 19.68 11.40
N ALA A 442 -2.65 18.77 12.28
CA ALA A 442 -2.40 17.37 11.96
C ALA A 442 -3.68 16.50 11.98
N GLY A 443 -4.68 16.85 12.80
CA GLY A 443 -5.85 16.02 13.04
C GLY A 443 -6.67 16.46 14.26
N ALA A 444 -7.67 15.65 14.61
CA ALA A 444 -8.55 15.89 15.75
C ALA A 444 -8.60 14.70 16.71
N ARG A 445 -8.72 14.97 18.00
CA ARG A 445 -8.92 13.97 19.05
C ARG A 445 -10.38 13.88 19.42
N ILE A 446 -10.91 12.66 19.45
CA ILE A 446 -12.28 12.37 19.88
C ILE A 446 -12.19 11.46 21.10
N ALA A 447 -12.96 11.77 22.14
CA ALA A 447 -13.11 10.95 23.32
C ALA A 447 -14.56 10.48 23.43
N ARG A 448 -14.79 9.20 23.75
CA ARG A 448 -16.13 8.71 24.04
C ARG A 448 -16.73 9.46 25.24
N ARG A 449 -18.06 9.63 25.21
CA ARG A 449 -18.76 10.10 26.40
C ARG A 449 -18.73 8.97 27.43
N LYS A 450 -18.17 9.22 28.62
CA LYS A 450 -18.41 8.35 29.76
C LYS A 450 -19.89 8.47 30.10
N GLU A 451 -20.64 7.38 29.98
CA GLU A 451 -21.95 7.31 30.62
C GLU A 451 -21.70 7.48 32.14
N GLY A 452 -22.27 8.55 32.69
CA GLY A 452 -22.03 8.98 34.07
C GLY A 452 -22.81 8.19 35.10
#